data_AF-A0A2N2YX72-F1
#
_entry.id   AF-A0A2N2YX72-F1
#
_cell.length_a   1.000
_cell.length_b   1.000
_cell.length_c   1.000
_cell.angle_alpha   90.00
_cell.angle_beta   90.00
_cell.angle_gamma   90.00
#
_symmetry.space_group_name_H-M   'P 1'
#
loop_
_entity.id
_entity.type
_entity.pdbx_description
1 polymer ?
#
loop_
_entity_poly.entity_id
_entity_poly.type
_entity_poly.pdbx_seq_one_letter_code
_entity_poly.pdbx_strand_id
1 'polypeptide(L)'
;MNKSFINKNLKSQIMKTNEMKVASDNLKNNQRKEKTLRLGLISLFSVLILIFSTNVSFAHCDQMNGPLVSDAKKAIEQNNVNIVLKWVQAAHETEIKDAFNQMMKVRALSPDAKTLSEKYFFETIVRIHRAGEGVPFTGVKPEGTPIDEKVMAADKSIELGNLSPLESLVAKKDLPELTERFNKVMSLKNFDVNNVEAGREYIEAYVLFFKFAEGETESHAAHGNGSDAHVGATSHLAHLPWILSGLFLITTILFGALYFKKENNKKVRS
;
A
#
# COMPACT_ATOMS: atom_id res chain seq x y z
N MET A 1 12.18 -73.87 38.44
CA MET A 1 11.94 -72.69 37.58
C MET A 1 12.14 -71.43 38.43
N ASN A 2 13.14 -70.60 38.09
CA ASN A 2 13.79 -69.67 39.04
C ASN A 2 13.04 -68.32 39.16
N LYS A 3 12.36 -68.08 40.30
CA LYS A 3 11.60 -66.85 40.61
C LYS A 3 12.42 -65.56 40.46
N SER A 4 13.74 -65.62 40.68
CA SER A 4 14.66 -64.49 40.52
C SER A 4 14.75 -64.00 39.07
N PHE A 5 14.74 -64.94 38.11
CA PHE A 5 14.83 -64.61 36.69
C PHE A 5 13.54 -63.95 36.17
N ILE A 6 12.38 -64.44 36.61
CA ILE A 6 11.06 -63.88 36.27
C ILE A 6 10.92 -62.46 36.83
N ASN A 7 11.33 -62.21 38.08
CA ASN A 7 11.25 -60.90 38.73
C ASN A 7 12.16 -59.86 38.04
N LYS A 8 13.37 -60.23 37.63
CA LYS A 8 14.27 -59.34 36.87
C LYS A 8 13.69 -58.98 35.50
N ASN A 9 13.11 -59.94 34.80
CA ASN A 9 12.52 -59.72 33.48
C ASN A 9 11.26 -58.82 33.57
N LEU A 10 10.44 -59.02 34.60
CA LEU A 10 9.26 -58.19 34.87
C LEU A 10 9.65 -56.74 35.22
N LYS A 11 10.67 -56.54 36.09
CA LYS A 11 11.18 -55.19 36.41
C LYS A 11 11.75 -54.49 35.19
N SER A 12 12.48 -55.21 34.32
CA SER A 12 13.02 -54.67 33.07
C SER A 12 11.90 -54.22 32.11
N GLN A 13 10.84 -55.02 31.97
CA GLN A 13 9.69 -54.64 31.14
C GLN A 13 8.91 -53.45 31.70
N ILE A 14 8.72 -53.36 33.02
CA ILE A 14 8.07 -52.22 33.67
C ILE A 14 8.91 -50.95 33.47
N MET A 15 10.23 -51.03 33.63
CA MET A 15 11.13 -49.90 33.43
C MET A 15 11.09 -49.38 31.98
N LYS A 16 11.18 -50.28 30.99
CA LYS A 16 11.03 -49.92 29.56
C LYS A 16 9.67 -49.29 29.24
N THR A 17 8.60 -49.79 29.86
CA THR A 17 7.25 -49.25 29.67
C THR A 17 7.13 -47.83 30.25
N ASN A 18 7.75 -47.59 31.40
CA ASN A 18 7.78 -46.27 32.02
C ASN A 18 8.61 -45.27 31.20
N GLU A 19 9.79 -45.67 30.69
CA GLU A 19 10.61 -44.82 29.81
C GLU A 19 9.88 -44.46 28.51
N MET A 20 9.19 -45.44 27.89
CA MET A 20 8.41 -45.20 26.68
C MET A 20 7.21 -44.26 26.93
N LYS A 21 6.58 -44.35 28.11
CA LYS A 21 5.50 -43.45 28.50
C LYS A 21 6.02 -42.02 28.70
N VAL A 22 7.14 -41.85 29.41
CA VAL A 22 7.78 -40.54 29.62
C VAL A 22 8.21 -39.91 28.29
N ALA A 23 8.79 -40.69 27.37
CA ALA A 23 9.15 -40.20 26.05
C ALA A 23 7.93 -39.76 25.22
N SER A 24 6.84 -40.53 25.27
CA SER A 24 5.57 -40.19 24.60
C SER A 24 4.94 -38.92 25.15
N ASP A 25 4.93 -38.77 26.49
CA ASP A 25 4.37 -37.59 27.16
C ASP A 25 5.20 -36.33 26.86
N ASN A 26 6.54 -36.45 26.83
CA ASN A 26 7.44 -35.36 26.43
C ASN A 26 7.25 -34.95 24.96
N LEU A 27 7.08 -35.92 24.05
CA LEU A 27 6.79 -35.66 22.64
C LEU A 27 5.46 -34.92 22.47
N LYS A 28 4.40 -35.37 23.15
CA LYS A 28 3.08 -34.71 23.12
C LYS A 28 3.15 -33.30 23.69
N ASN A 29 3.89 -33.09 24.78
CA ASN A 29 4.04 -31.78 25.40
C ASN A 29 4.82 -30.82 24.49
N ASN A 30 5.89 -31.29 23.83
CA ASN A 30 6.64 -30.48 22.88
C ASN A 30 5.80 -30.13 21.64
N GLN A 31 5.03 -31.08 21.10
CA GLN A 31 4.08 -30.82 20.01
C GLN A 31 2.99 -29.82 20.41
N ARG A 32 2.50 -29.88 21.66
CA ARG A 32 1.51 -28.92 22.17
C ARG A 32 2.11 -27.52 22.29
N LYS A 33 3.33 -27.39 22.83
CA LYS A 33 4.08 -26.13 22.91
C LYS A 33 4.34 -25.51 21.54
N GLU A 34 4.73 -26.30 20.55
CA GLU A 34 4.90 -25.83 19.17
C GLU A 34 3.58 -25.34 18.57
N LYS A 35 2.46 -26.07 18.77
CA LYS A 35 1.15 -25.64 18.28
C LYS A 35 0.70 -24.33 18.92
N THR A 36 0.86 -24.18 20.25
CA THR A 36 0.51 -22.95 20.95
C THR A 36 1.38 -21.76 20.54
N LEU A 37 2.68 -22.00 20.30
CA LEU A 37 3.61 -20.96 19.81
C LEU A 37 3.24 -20.51 18.39
N ARG A 38 2.92 -21.45 17.49
CA ARG A 38 2.48 -21.15 16.12
C ARG A 38 1.16 -20.37 16.09
N LEU A 39 0.19 -20.74 16.91
CA LEU A 39 -1.08 -20.01 17.06
C LEU A 39 -0.86 -18.58 17.58
N GLY A 40 0.03 -18.41 18.55
CA GLY A 40 0.42 -17.09 19.06
C GLY A 40 1.08 -16.21 17.99
N LEU A 41 2.00 -16.78 17.19
CA LEU A 41 2.67 -16.06 16.11
C LEU A 41 1.72 -15.66 14.97
N ILE A 42 0.76 -16.52 14.60
CA ILE A 42 -0.27 -16.20 13.60
C ILE A 42 -1.15 -15.05 14.10
N SER A 43 -1.61 -15.11 15.36
CA SER A 43 -2.42 -14.05 15.96
C SER A 43 -1.66 -12.71 16.02
N LEU A 44 -0.38 -12.74 16.43
CA LEU A 44 0.47 -11.56 16.47
C LEU A 44 0.70 -10.96 15.07
N PHE A 45 0.90 -11.81 14.06
CA PHE A 45 1.06 -11.38 12.67
C PHE A 45 -0.24 -10.77 12.10
N SER A 46 -1.40 -11.37 12.40
CA SER A 46 -2.70 -10.80 12.03
C SER A 46 -2.96 -9.44 12.68
N VAL A 47 -2.59 -9.27 13.95
CA VAL A 47 -2.68 -7.98 14.65
C VAL A 47 -1.71 -6.95 14.05
N LEU A 48 -0.49 -7.35 13.71
CA LEU A 48 0.48 -6.48 13.00
C LEU A 48 -0.06 -6.00 11.64
N ILE A 49 -0.66 -6.89 10.84
CA ILE A 49 -1.28 -6.51 9.55
C ILE A 49 -2.42 -5.49 9.74
N LEU A 50 -3.24 -5.65 10.77
CA LEU A 50 -4.30 -4.71 11.11
C LEU A 50 -3.75 -3.34 11.55
N ILE A 51 -2.61 -3.30 12.25
CA ILE A 51 -1.97 -2.05 12.69
C ILE A 51 -1.27 -1.32 11.54
N PHE A 52 -0.70 -2.04 10.56
CA PHE A 52 -0.14 -1.44 9.34
C PHE A 52 -1.19 -0.92 8.34
N SER A 53 -2.48 -1.09 8.63
CA SER A 53 -3.58 -0.67 7.76
C SER A 53 -4.05 0.77 7.97
N THR A 54 -3.37 1.58 8.79
CA THR A 54 -3.67 3.02 8.94
C THR A 54 -3.15 3.84 7.75
N ASN A 55 -3.31 3.34 6.53
CA ASN A 55 -3.12 4.14 5.32
C ASN A 55 -4.35 5.05 5.15
N VAL A 56 -4.47 6.05 6.03
CA VAL A 56 -5.25 7.28 5.79
C VAL A 56 -4.53 8.10 4.72
N SER A 57 -4.19 7.46 3.60
CA SER A 57 -3.56 8.10 2.47
C SER A 57 -4.67 8.51 1.50
N PHE A 58 -4.89 9.82 1.44
CA PHE A 58 -5.63 10.55 0.40
C PHE A 58 -6.96 9.92 -0.06
N ALA A 59 -7.86 9.63 0.90
CA ALA A 59 -9.25 9.25 0.59
C ALA A 59 -10.04 10.37 -0.14
N HIS A 60 -9.45 11.57 -0.23
CA HIS A 60 -10.06 12.71 -0.91
C HIS A 60 -9.95 12.60 -2.45
N CYS A 61 -8.87 12.03 -3.00
CA CYS A 61 -8.67 11.91 -4.46
C CYS A 61 -9.49 10.77 -5.07
N ASP A 62 -9.84 9.74 -4.29
CA ASP A 62 -10.67 8.63 -4.77
C ASP A 62 -12.17 8.82 -4.52
N GLN A 63 -12.61 10.01 -4.08
CA GLN A 63 -14.02 10.33 -3.84
C GLN A 63 -14.73 10.90 -5.08
N MET A 64 -16.04 10.61 -5.21
CA MET A 64 -16.89 11.09 -6.31
C MET A 64 -16.96 12.63 -6.46
N ASN A 65 -16.83 13.35 -5.34
CA ASN A 65 -16.77 14.82 -5.30
C ASN A 65 -15.36 15.33 -4.97
N GLY A 66 -14.36 14.45 -5.02
CA GLY A 66 -12.96 14.80 -4.86
C GLY A 66 -12.40 15.57 -6.06
N PRO A 67 -11.17 16.09 -5.96
CA PRO A 67 -10.58 17.00 -6.93
C PRO A 67 -10.27 16.27 -8.25
N LEU A 68 -9.83 15.01 -8.17
CA LEU A 68 -9.58 14.16 -9.33
C LEU A 68 -10.86 13.94 -10.17
N VAL A 69 -11.95 13.49 -9.53
CA VAL A 69 -13.23 13.23 -10.21
C VAL A 69 -13.87 14.55 -10.66
N SER A 70 -13.70 15.64 -9.92
CA SER A 70 -14.16 16.96 -10.33
C SER A 70 -13.45 17.45 -11.59
N ASP A 71 -12.15 17.25 -11.71
CA ASP A 71 -11.40 17.56 -12.93
C ASP A 71 -11.72 16.60 -14.06
N ALA A 72 -12.03 15.33 -13.78
CA ALA A 72 -12.57 14.40 -14.78
C ALA A 72 -13.93 14.88 -15.33
N LYS A 73 -14.84 15.33 -14.46
CA LYS A 73 -16.13 15.93 -14.86
C LYS A 73 -15.91 17.17 -15.75
N LYS A 74 -15.00 18.07 -15.37
CA LYS A 74 -14.64 19.24 -16.21
C LYS A 74 -14.01 18.83 -17.55
N ALA A 75 -13.14 17.82 -17.57
CA ALA A 75 -12.54 17.28 -18.79
C ALA A 75 -13.61 16.80 -19.77
N ILE A 76 -14.63 16.11 -19.24
CA ILE A 76 -15.78 15.60 -19.99
C ILE A 76 -16.64 16.75 -20.55
N GLU A 77 -16.92 17.78 -19.74
CA GLU A 77 -17.71 18.94 -20.14
C GLU A 77 -17.02 19.77 -21.23
N GLN A 78 -15.71 19.95 -21.11
CA GLN A 78 -14.91 20.76 -22.03
C GLN A 78 -14.33 19.96 -23.19
N ASN A 79 -14.58 18.64 -23.24
CA ASN A 79 -13.96 17.71 -24.18
C ASN A 79 -12.42 17.87 -24.24
N ASN A 80 -11.79 18.08 -23.08
CA ASN A 80 -10.36 18.29 -22.95
C ASN A 80 -9.76 17.35 -21.89
N VAL A 81 -9.16 16.26 -22.36
CA VAL A 81 -8.54 15.25 -21.49
C VAL A 81 -7.34 15.81 -20.71
N ASN A 82 -6.66 16.86 -21.18
CA ASN A 82 -5.48 17.40 -20.51
C ASN A 82 -5.76 17.89 -19.08
N ILE A 83 -7.01 18.29 -18.80
CA ILE A 83 -7.48 18.70 -17.47
C ILE A 83 -7.25 17.58 -16.43
N VAL A 84 -7.43 16.32 -16.82
CA VAL A 84 -7.30 15.17 -15.89
C VAL A 84 -5.93 14.49 -15.97
N LEU A 85 -5.18 14.63 -17.08
CA LEU A 85 -3.88 13.98 -17.24
C LEU A 85 -2.81 14.41 -16.23
N LYS A 86 -2.95 15.60 -15.65
CA LYS A 86 -2.07 16.08 -14.58
C LYS A 86 -2.06 15.20 -13.33
N TRP A 87 -3.11 14.40 -13.13
CA TRP A 87 -3.25 13.54 -11.96
C TRP A 87 -2.61 12.15 -12.10
N VAL A 88 -2.07 11.83 -13.28
CA VAL A 88 -1.44 10.53 -13.55
C VAL A 88 -0.02 10.69 -14.06
N GLN A 89 0.81 9.69 -13.79
CA GLN A 89 2.17 9.64 -14.32
C GLN A 89 2.15 9.55 -15.85
N ALA A 90 3.19 10.09 -16.50
CA ALA A 90 3.31 10.14 -17.95
C ALA A 90 3.14 8.77 -18.64
N ALA A 91 3.61 7.70 -17.99
CA ALA A 91 3.51 6.33 -18.50
C ALA A 91 2.06 5.84 -18.72
N HIS A 92 1.08 6.44 -18.03
CA HIS A 92 -0.33 6.06 -18.12
C HIS A 92 -1.17 7.00 -19.00
N GLU A 93 -0.56 8.00 -19.65
CA GLU A 93 -1.32 8.97 -20.46
C GLU A 93 -2.14 8.32 -21.57
N THR A 94 -1.53 7.39 -22.31
CA THR A 94 -2.19 6.73 -23.44
C THR A 94 -3.42 5.97 -22.97
N GLU A 95 -3.33 5.24 -21.84
CA GLU A 95 -4.45 4.51 -21.25
C GLU A 95 -5.61 5.46 -20.89
N ILE A 96 -5.31 6.62 -20.29
CA ILE A 96 -6.33 7.62 -19.95
C ILE A 96 -6.94 8.28 -21.19
N LYS A 97 -6.12 8.63 -22.19
CA LYS A 97 -6.59 9.22 -23.46
C LYS A 97 -7.53 8.25 -24.19
N ASP A 98 -7.17 6.98 -24.25
CA ASP A 98 -7.99 5.95 -24.89
C ASP A 98 -9.30 5.71 -24.12
N ALA A 99 -9.26 5.59 -22.79
CA ALA A 99 -10.44 5.45 -21.96
C ALA A 99 -11.38 6.67 -22.09
N PHE A 100 -10.82 7.89 -22.12
CA PHE A 100 -11.58 9.12 -22.31
C PHE A 100 -12.29 9.12 -23.68
N ASN A 101 -11.55 8.82 -24.75
CA ASN A 101 -12.11 8.77 -26.10
C ASN A 101 -13.21 7.70 -26.26
N GLN A 102 -13.04 6.53 -25.64
CA GLN A 102 -14.06 5.48 -25.64
C GLN A 102 -15.30 5.91 -24.86
N MET A 103 -15.13 6.47 -23.67
CA MET A 103 -16.22 6.99 -22.86
C MET A 103 -16.99 8.09 -23.60
N MET A 104 -16.31 9.04 -24.24
CA MET A 104 -16.95 10.11 -25.01
C MET A 104 -17.78 9.59 -26.19
N LYS A 105 -17.38 8.47 -26.82
CA LYS A 105 -18.18 7.81 -27.86
C LYS A 105 -19.40 7.11 -27.29
N VAL A 106 -19.23 6.34 -26.22
CA VAL A 106 -20.31 5.52 -25.62
C VAL A 106 -21.35 6.40 -24.93
N ARG A 107 -20.95 7.47 -24.25
CA ARG A 107 -21.87 8.34 -23.51
C ARG A 107 -22.93 9.00 -24.38
N ALA A 108 -22.66 9.15 -25.68
CA ALA A 108 -23.58 9.76 -26.63
C ALA A 108 -24.72 8.84 -27.06
N LEU A 109 -24.67 7.54 -26.73
CA LEU A 109 -25.63 6.55 -27.22
C LEU A 109 -26.97 6.57 -26.47
N SER A 110 -26.96 6.75 -25.15
CA SER A 110 -28.18 6.81 -24.30
C SER A 110 -27.86 7.36 -22.90
N PRO A 111 -28.87 7.75 -22.10
CA PRO A 111 -28.66 8.14 -20.70
C PRO A 111 -27.99 7.05 -19.84
N ASP A 112 -28.34 5.78 -20.06
CA ASP A 112 -27.73 4.65 -19.35
C ASP A 112 -26.27 4.45 -19.80
N ALA A 113 -26.01 4.57 -21.11
CA ALA A 113 -24.66 4.48 -21.66
C ALA A 113 -23.76 5.62 -21.15
N LYS A 114 -24.31 6.84 -21.00
CA LYS A 114 -23.64 7.95 -20.32
C LYS A 114 -23.24 7.58 -18.91
N THR A 115 -24.20 7.14 -18.10
CA THR A 115 -23.95 6.78 -16.70
C THR A 115 -22.88 5.71 -16.56
N LEU A 116 -22.97 4.64 -17.37
CA LEU A 116 -22.02 3.52 -17.33
C LEU A 116 -20.62 3.92 -17.80
N SER A 117 -20.52 4.68 -18.90
CA SER A 117 -19.23 5.07 -19.47
C SER A 117 -18.51 6.11 -18.63
N GLU A 118 -19.22 7.10 -18.06
CA GLU A 118 -18.64 8.07 -17.13
C GLU A 118 -18.15 7.38 -15.86
N LYS A 119 -18.94 6.46 -15.29
CA LYS A 119 -18.52 5.64 -14.14
C LYS A 119 -17.26 4.84 -14.44
N TYR A 120 -17.21 4.16 -15.60
CA TYR A 120 -16.02 3.42 -16.05
C TYR A 120 -14.78 4.33 -16.11
N PHE A 121 -14.93 5.54 -16.65
CA PHE A 121 -13.82 6.49 -16.75
C PHE A 121 -13.35 6.97 -15.37
N PHE A 122 -14.27 7.28 -14.46
CA PHE A 122 -13.94 7.68 -13.08
C PHE A 122 -13.23 6.55 -12.31
N GLU A 123 -13.70 5.31 -12.41
CA GLU A 123 -13.02 4.17 -11.79
C GLU A 123 -11.62 3.95 -12.40
N THR A 124 -11.47 4.15 -13.71
CA THR A 124 -10.18 4.00 -14.40
C THR A 124 -9.15 5.03 -13.94
N ILE A 125 -9.52 6.32 -13.92
CA ILE A 125 -8.59 7.37 -13.50
C ILE A 125 -8.22 7.24 -12.01
N VAL A 126 -9.20 6.94 -11.15
CA VAL A 126 -8.94 6.73 -9.72
C VAL A 126 -8.03 5.54 -9.50
N ARG A 127 -8.27 4.41 -10.18
CA ARG A 127 -7.40 3.23 -10.09
C ARG A 127 -5.94 3.54 -10.43
N ILE A 128 -5.71 4.26 -11.53
CA ILE A 128 -4.36 4.60 -12.00
C ILE A 128 -3.70 5.60 -11.06
N HIS A 129 -4.44 6.62 -10.62
CA HIS A 129 -3.94 7.59 -9.66
C HIS A 129 -3.50 6.92 -8.35
N ARG A 130 -4.35 6.09 -7.75
CA ARG A 130 -4.05 5.36 -6.51
C ARG A 130 -2.85 4.42 -6.67
N ALA A 131 -2.74 3.75 -7.82
CA ALA A 131 -1.56 2.93 -8.13
C ALA A 131 -0.27 3.77 -8.18
N GLY A 132 -0.34 4.99 -8.69
CA GLY A 132 0.77 5.95 -8.68
C GLY A 132 1.19 6.41 -7.27
N GLU A 133 0.26 6.39 -6.32
CA GLU A 133 0.51 6.65 -4.90
C GLU A 133 0.99 5.40 -4.14
N GLY A 134 1.01 4.23 -4.80
CA GLY A 134 1.34 2.95 -4.16
C GLY A 134 0.21 2.38 -3.30
N VAL A 135 -1.02 2.90 -3.43
CA VAL A 135 -2.18 2.50 -2.61
C VAL A 135 -3.15 1.67 -3.46
N PRO A 136 -3.72 0.56 -2.94
CA PRO A 136 -4.65 -0.26 -3.70
C PRO A 136 -5.95 0.49 -4.01
N PHE A 137 -6.45 0.29 -5.22
CA PHE A 137 -7.79 0.74 -5.61
C PHE A 137 -8.87 -0.09 -4.89
N THR A 138 -9.79 0.61 -4.21
CA THR A 138 -10.89 0.00 -3.44
C THR A 138 -12.25 0.54 -3.86
N GLY A 139 -12.37 0.99 -5.11
CA GLY A 139 -13.55 1.67 -5.65
C GLY A 139 -13.51 3.18 -5.47
N VAL A 140 -14.33 3.89 -6.27
CA VAL A 140 -14.57 5.33 -6.08
C VAL A 140 -15.46 5.50 -4.84
N LYS A 141 -15.02 6.31 -3.88
CA LYS A 141 -15.76 6.54 -2.63
C LYS A 141 -17.03 7.33 -2.90
N PRO A 142 -18.17 6.94 -2.30
CA PRO A 142 -19.43 7.64 -2.50
C PRO A 142 -19.36 9.06 -1.96
N GLU A 143 -20.28 9.90 -2.44
CA GLU A 143 -20.50 11.23 -1.89
C GLU A 143 -20.81 11.16 -0.39
N GLY A 144 -20.32 12.11 0.39
CA GLY A 144 -20.50 12.13 1.84
C GLY A 144 -19.60 11.16 2.62
N THR A 145 -18.71 10.42 1.97
CA THR A 145 -17.59 9.74 2.66
C THR A 145 -16.84 10.79 3.49
N PRO A 146 -16.66 10.57 4.81
CA PRO A 146 -15.94 11.52 5.65
C PRO A 146 -14.51 11.75 5.16
N ILE A 147 -14.14 13.02 5.05
CA ILE A 147 -12.78 13.48 4.77
C ILE A 147 -12.21 14.04 6.07
N ASP A 148 -10.90 13.88 6.28
CA ASP A 148 -10.22 14.50 7.42
C ASP A 148 -10.37 16.03 7.40
N GLU A 149 -10.60 16.63 8.57
CA GLU A 149 -10.84 18.07 8.71
C GLU A 149 -9.67 18.90 8.16
N LYS A 150 -8.42 18.44 8.35
CA LYS A 150 -7.23 19.14 7.86
C LYS A 150 -7.14 19.11 6.35
N VAL A 151 -7.59 18.03 5.71
CA VAL A 151 -7.65 17.92 4.24
C VAL A 151 -8.66 18.92 3.69
N MET A 152 -9.86 18.95 4.26
CA MET A 152 -10.89 19.91 3.87
C MET A 152 -10.39 21.37 4.05
N ALA A 153 -9.69 21.64 5.15
CA ALA A 153 -9.09 22.94 5.40
C ALA A 153 -7.94 23.28 4.42
N ALA A 154 -7.13 22.30 4.02
CA ALA A 154 -6.08 22.47 3.02
C ALA A 154 -6.66 22.83 1.65
N ASP A 155 -7.71 22.12 1.20
CA ASP A 155 -8.44 22.49 -0.02
C ASP A 155 -8.99 23.90 0.06
N LYS A 156 -9.64 24.23 1.18
CA LYS A 156 -10.23 25.55 1.37
C LYS A 156 -9.17 26.64 1.39
N SER A 157 -7.98 26.35 1.90
CA SER A 157 -6.85 27.27 1.91
C SER A 157 -6.38 27.62 0.49
N ILE A 158 -6.28 26.61 -0.39
CA ILE A 158 -5.94 26.81 -1.81
C ILE A 158 -7.05 27.59 -2.52
N GLU A 159 -8.32 27.29 -2.24
CA GLU A 159 -9.48 28.01 -2.81
C GLU A 159 -9.43 29.50 -2.45
N LEU A 160 -9.25 29.81 -1.16
CA LEU A 160 -9.23 31.18 -0.63
C LEU A 160 -7.92 31.92 -0.88
N GLY A 161 -6.84 31.21 -1.21
CA GLY A 161 -5.52 31.79 -1.40
C GLY A 161 -4.84 32.23 -0.09
N ASN A 162 -5.20 31.63 1.05
CA ASN A 162 -4.56 31.88 2.35
C ASN A 162 -4.70 30.67 3.30
N LEU A 163 -3.88 30.63 4.35
CA LEU A 163 -3.83 29.50 5.30
C LEU A 163 -4.83 29.59 6.47
N SER A 164 -5.72 30.58 6.50
CA SER A 164 -6.63 30.78 7.65
C SER A 164 -7.45 29.54 8.04
N PRO A 165 -7.90 28.66 7.12
CA PRO A 165 -8.60 27.42 7.50
C PRO A 165 -7.73 26.41 8.27
N LEU A 166 -6.40 26.46 8.11
CA LEU A 166 -5.45 25.50 8.71
C LEU A 166 -4.79 26.01 10.01
N GLU A 167 -4.84 27.32 10.28
CA GLU A 167 -4.10 27.94 11.39
C GLU A 167 -4.42 27.34 12.77
N SER A 168 -5.66 26.91 13.01
CA SER A 168 -6.08 26.27 14.26
C SER A 168 -5.96 24.74 14.26
N LEU A 169 -5.67 24.12 13.11
CA LEU A 169 -5.65 22.67 12.93
C LEU A 169 -4.22 22.10 12.86
N VAL A 170 -3.22 22.96 12.68
CA VAL A 170 -1.80 22.60 12.58
C VAL A 170 -1.03 23.20 13.75
N ALA A 171 0.00 22.49 14.23
CA ALA A 171 0.82 22.97 15.34
C ALA A 171 1.60 24.23 14.92
N LYS A 172 1.71 25.23 15.82
CA LYS A 172 2.39 26.50 15.53
C LYS A 172 3.83 26.34 15.01
N LYS A 173 4.55 25.30 15.44
CA LYS A 173 5.91 24.99 14.98
C LYS A 173 5.99 24.60 13.49
N ASP A 174 4.89 24.10 12.93
CA ASP A 174 4.83 23.58 11.56
C ASP A 174 4.31 24.65 10.57
N LEU A 175 3.81 25.80 11.06
CA LEU A 175 3.31 26.89 10.23
C LEU A 175 4.33 27.45 9.21
N PRO A 176 5.63 27.61 9.52
CA PRO A 176 6.59 28.10 8.53
C PRO A 176 6.72 27.18 7.31
N GLU A 177 6.89 25.88 7.53
CA GLU A 177 6.99 24.86 6.48
C GLU A 177 5.66 24.74 5.70
N LEU A 178 4.53 24.77 6.41
CA LEU A 178 3.20 24.79 5.79
C LEU A 178 3.05 26.00 4.84
N THR A 179 3.54 27.17 5.26
CA THR A 179 3.51 28.40 4.47
C THR A 179 4.38 28.29 3.22
N GLU A 180 5.57 27.71 3.33
CA GLU A 180 6.44 27.49 2.18
C GLU A 180 5.77 26.58 1.13
N ARG A 181 5.23 25.44 1.58
CA ARG A 181 4.51 24.49 0.70
C ARG A 181 3.28 25.12 0.06
N PHE A 182 2.50 25.85 0.85
CA PHE A 182 1.35 26.60 0.35
C PHE A 182 1.74 27.60 -0.74
N ASN A 183 2.78 28.39 -0.52
CA ASN A 183 3.27 29.35 -1.51
C ASN A 183 3.73 28.66 -2.80
N LYS A 184 4.39 27.49 -2.70
CA LYS A 184 4.76 26.68 -3.87
C LYS A 184 3.51 26.23 -4.65
N VAL A 185 2.49 25.70 -3.98
CA VAL A 185 1.21 25.34 -4.62
C VAL A 185 0.59 26.54 -5.33
N MET A 186 0.49 27.68 -4.65
CA MET A 186 -0.12 28.89 -5.21
C MET A 186 0.66 29.44 -6.41
N SER A 187 2.00 29.34 -6.40
CA SER A 187 2.85 29.75 -7.52
C SER A 187 2.63 28.91 -8.79
N LEU A 188 2.24 27.65 -8.63
CA LEU A 188 2.02 26.70 -9.72
C LEU A 188 0.56 26.59 -10.17
N LYS A 189 -0.39 27.09 -9.36
CA LYS A 189 -1.84 26.91 -9.56
C LYS A 189 -2.36 27.35 -10.92
N ASN A 190 -1.77 28.41 -11.50
CA ASN A 190 -2.21 29.02 -12.76
C ASN A 190 -1.39 28.53 -13.97
N PHE A 191 -1.16 27.22 -14.06
CA PHE A 191 -0.50 26.60 -15.21
C PHE A 191 -1.41 26.60 -16.45
N ASP A 192 -0.81 26.51 -17.65
CA ASP A 192 -1.56 26.26 -18.88
C ASP A 192 -2.10 24.82 -18.86
N VAL A 193 -3.42 24.66 -18.93
CA VAL A 193 -4.10 23.36 -18.92
C VAL A 193 -3.59 22.41 -20.01
N ASN A 194 -3.09 22.92 -21.14
CA ASN A 194 -2.54 22.09 -22.21
C ASN A 194 -1.06 21.73 -22.01
N ASN A 195 -0.40 22.34 -21.03
CA ASN A 195 0.91 21.92 -20.55
C ASN A 195 0.72 20.91 -19.41
N VAL A 196 0.58 19.64 -19.78
CA VAL A 196 0.35 18.55 -18.81
C VAL A 196 1.51 18.41 -17.82
N GLU A 197 2.76 18.67 -18.23
CA GLU A 197 3.91 18.63 -17.31
C GLU A 197 3.82 19.70 -16.23
N ALA A 198 3.47 20.94 -16.57
CA ALA A 198 3.23 21.99 -15.59
C ALA A 198 2.07 21.65 -14.65
N GLY A 199 1.02 21.01 -15.18
CA GLY A 199 -0.08 20.50 -14.37
C GLY A 199 0.38 19.43 -13.38
N ARG A 200 1.29 18.53 -13.77
CA ARG A 200 1.86 17.52 -12.87
C ARG A 200 2.71 18.14 -11.77
N GLU A 201 3.51 19.16 -12.09
CA GLU A 201 4.29 19.91 -11.08
C GLU A 201 3.35 20.54 -10.03
N TYR A 202 2.22 21.10 -10.48
CA TYR A 202 1.18 21.59 -9.58
C TYR A 202 0.61 20.47 -8.69
N ILE A 203 0.27 19.30 -9.26
CA ILE A 203 -0.26 18.18 -8.49
C ILE A 203 0.76 17.62 -7.49
N GLU A 204 2.04 17.58 -7.84
CA GLU A 204 3.10 17.17 -6.92
C GLU A 204 3.19 18.14 -5.73
N ALA A 205 3.25 19.44 -5.97
CA ALA A 205 3.24 20.45 -4.91
C ALA A 205 1.96 20.36 -4.05
N TYR A 206 0.81 20.14 -4.70
CA TYR A 206 -0.48 19.96 -4.05
C TYR A 206 -0.44 18.76 -3.10
N VAL A 207 -0.01 17.58 -3.55
CA VAL A 207 0.06 16.38 -2.70
C VAL A 207 1.03 16.59 -1.53
N LEU A 208 2.19 17.20 -1.76
CA LEU A 208 3.18 17.49 -0.71
C LEU A 208 2.69 18.48 0.35
N PHE A 209 1.85 19.44 -0.04
CA PHE A 209 1.19 20.36 0.90
C PHE A 209 0.18 19.63 1.78
N PHE A 210 -0.64 18.75 1.20
CA PHE A 210 -1.67 18.00 1.93
C PHE A 210 -1.07 17.00 2.91
N LYS A 211 -0.09 16.19 2.48
CA LYS A 211 0.61 15.24 3.35
C LYS A 211 1.16 15.94 4.60
N PHE A 212 1.80 17.10 4.38
CA PHE A 212 2.33 17.90 5.48
C PHE A 212 1.21 18.44 6.39
N ALA A 213 0.11 18.97 5.82
CA ALA A 213 -1.02 19.47 6.58
C ALA A 213 -1.70 18.38 7.45
N GLU A 214 -1.83 17.16 6.92
CA GLU A 214 -2.36 15.99 7.65
C GLU A 214 -1.45 15.60 8.84
N GLY A 215 -0.15 15.88 8.73
CA GLY A 215 0.86 15.60 9.76
C GLY A 215 1.82 14.48 9.38
N GLU A 216 1.85 14.06 8.11
CA GLU A 216 2.90 13.23 7.57
C GLU A 216 4.17 14.08 7.42
N THR A 217 5.11 13.89 8.34
CA THR A 217 6.44 14.51 8.21
C THR A 217 7.27 13.66 7.27
N GLU A 218 7.74 14.23 6.16
CA GLU A 218 8.82 13.61 5.42
C GLU A 218 10.06 13.58 6.31
N SER A 219 10.68 12.41 6.50
CA SER A 219 12.00 12.35 7.11
C SER A 219 12.97 13.08 6.18
N HIS A 220 13.30 14.33 6.49
CA HIS A 220 14.38 15.05 5.83
C HIS A 220 15.68 14.29 6.07
N ALA A 221 16.06 13.41 5.14
CA ALA A 221 17.44 12.99 4.99
C ALA A 221 18.20 14.25 4.56
N ALA A 222 18.92 14.85 5.51
CA ALA A 222 19.81 15.96 5.25
C ALA A 222 20.81 15.55 4.15
N HIS A 223 20.63 16.07 2.94
CA HIS A 223 21.65 15.98 1.89
C HIS A 223 22.80 16.91 2.26
N GLY A 224 23.77 16.34 2.99
CA GLY A 224 25.11 16.89 3.12
C GLY A 224 25.83 16.87 1.77
N ASN A 225 26.40 18.02 1.44
CA ASN A 225 27.15 18.35 0.24
C ASN A 225 28.31 17.37 -0.02
N GLY A 226 28.42 16.84 -1.24
CA GLY A 226 29.54 16.01 -1.68
C GLY A 226 29.49 15.76 -3.19
N SER A 227 30.37 16.43 -3.92
CA SER A 227 30.63 16.29 -5.35
C SER A 227 30.92 14.84 -5.75
N ASP A 228 30.29 14.35 -6.83
CA ASP A 228 31.00 13.90 -8.03
C ASP A 228 30.00 13.43 -9.09
N ALA A 229 30.28 13.81 -10.34
CA ALA A 229 29.50 13.44 -11.50
C ALA A 229 29.64 11.95 -11.80
N HIS A 230 28.52 11.22 -11.87
CA HIS A 230 28.40 10.06 -12.76
C HIS A 230 26.96 9.91 -13.27
N VAL A 231 26.91 9.75 -14.58
CA VAL A 231 25.76 9.57 -15.46
C VAL A 231 25.00 8.28 -15.14
N GLY A 232 23.67 8.39 -15.04
CA GLY A 232 22.69 7.36 -15.44
C GLY A 232 22.50 6.17 -14.50
N ALA A 233 21.39 6.15 -13.75
CA ALA A 233 20.66 4.90 -13.47
C ALA A 233 19.23 5.18 -12.98
N THR A 234 18.30 4.83 -13.85
CA THR A 234 16.89 4.55 -13.62
C THR A 234 16.62 3.61 -12.43
N SER A 235 15.58 3.95 -11.67
CA SER A 235 14.63 3.03 -11.01
C SER A 235 15.18 1.88 -10.14
N HIS A 236 15.75 2.21 -8.97
CA HIS A 236 16.03 1.21 -7.94
C HIS A 236 14.83 0.73 -7.09
N LEU A 237 13.61 1.19 -7.39
CA LEU A 237 12.41 0.81 -6.62
C LEU A 237 11.44 -0.12 -7.36
N ALA A 238 11.70 -0.45 -8.64
CA ALA A 238 10.83 -1.30 -9.45
C ALA A 238 11.08 -2.82 -9.30
N HIS A 239 12.12 -3.26 -8.56
CA HIS A 239 12.51 -4.68 -8.44
C HIS A 239 12.32 -5.30 -7.05
N LEU A 240 11.81 -4.54 -6.08
CA LEU A 240 11.44 -5.05 -4.74
C LEU A 240 10.49 -6.27 -4.78
N PRO A 241 9.49 -6.35 -5.69
CA PRO A 241 8.63 -7.53 -5.80
C PRO A 241 9.37 -8.80 -6.28
N TRP A 242 10.41 -8.62 -7.10
CA TRP A 242 11.19 -9.74 -7.67
C TRP A 242 12.23 -10.27 -6.68
N ILE A 243 12.84 -9.39 -5.88
CA ILE A 243 13.79 -9.78 -4.81
C ILE A 243 13.07 -10.61 -3.74
N LEU A 244 11.86 -10.21 -3.35
CA LEU A 244 11.05 -10.96 -2.38
C LEU A 244 10.58 -12.31 -2.94
N SER A 245 10.23 -12.36 -4.23
CA SER A 245 9.87 -13.61 -4.92
C SER A 245 11.05 -14.58 -5.01
N GLY A 246 12.26 -14.07 -5.30
CA GLY A 246 13.50 -14.87 -5.31
C GLY A 246 13.84 -15.45 -3.94
N LEU A 247 13.71 -14.66 -2.86
CA LEU A 247 13.90 -15.13 -1.49
C LEU A 247 12.87 -16.21 -1.10
N PHE A 248 11.62 -16.07 -1.54
CA PHE A 248 10.58 -17.07 -1.27
C PHE A 248 10.82 -18.39 -2.02
N LEU A 249 11.31 -18.32 -3.27
CA LEU A 249 11.67 -19.51 -4.04
C LEU A 249 12.87 -20.25 -3.43
N ILE A 250 13.92 -19.51 -3.03
CA ILE A 250 15.13 -20.08 -2.42
C ILE A 250 14.80 -20.77 -1.09
N THR A 251 13.97 -20.14 -0.25
CA THR A 251 13.56 -20.73 1.03
C THR A 251 12.68 -21.97 0.82
N THR A 252 11.78 -21.97 -0.17
CA THR A 252 10.94 -23.12 -0.51
C THR A 252 11.78 -24.30 -1.02
N ILE A 253 12.78 -24.06 -1.87
CA ILE A 253 13.69 -25.09 -2.37
C ILE A 253 14.54 -25.68 -1.24
N LEU A 254 15.09 -24.84 -0.36
CA LEU A 254 15.84 -25.29 0.82
C LEU A 254 14.98 -26.15 1.76
N PHE A 255 13.74 -25.73 2.02
CA PHE A 255 12.82 -26.49 2.87
C PHE A 255 12.41 -27.81 2.23
N GLY A 256 12.15 -27.82 0.93
CA GLY A 256 11.87 -29.03 0.15
C GLY A 256 13.03 -30.02 0.18
N ALA A 257 14.26 -29.55 -0.05
CA ALA A 257 15.46 -30.39 -0.02
C ALA A 257 15.71 -31.01 1.36
N LEU A 258 15.51 -30.25 2.44
CA LEU A 258 15.62 -30.75 3.81
C LEU A 258 14.52 -31.75 4.16
N TYR A 259 13.29 -31.53 3.67
CA TYR A 259 12.16 -32.45 3.85
C TYR A 259 12.43 -33.80 3.17
N PHE A 260 12.84 -33.79 1.89
CA PHE A 260 13.17 -35.01 1.15
C PHE A 260 14.39 -35.75 1.70
N LYS A 261 15.42 -35.03 2.17
CA LYS A 261 16.58 -35.65 2.84
C LYS A 261 16.17 -36.35 4.14
N LYS A 262 15.24 -35.77 4.90
CA LYS A 262 14.71 -36.38 6.13
C LYS A 262 13.84 -37.62 5.84
N GLU A 263 13.06 -37.59 4.76
CA GLU A 263 12.20 -38.70 4.35
C GLU A 263 13.00 -39.90 3.80
N ASN A 264 14.02 -39.63 2.97
CA ASN A 264 14.95 -40.68 2.50
C ASN A 264 15.73 -41.33 3.64
N ASN A 265 16.21 -40.55 4.62
CA ASN A 265 16.86 -41.10 5.81
C ASN A 265 15.93 -41.95 6.69
N LYS A 266 14.61 -41.75 6.58
CA LYS A 266 13.61 -42.54 7.29
C LYS A 266 13.33 -43.88 6.60
N LYS A 267 13.32 -43.90 5.26
CA LYS A 267 13.19 -45.13 4.44
C LYS A 267 14.44 -46.03 4.49
N VAL A 268 15.63 -45.47 4.63
CA VAL A 268 16.88 -46.26 4.75
C VAL A 268 17.03 -46.92 6.13
N ARG A 269 16.24 -46.48 7.13
CA ARG A 269 16.25 -47.00 8.51
C ARG A 269 15.05 -47.89 8.86
N SER A 270 14.17 -48.19 7.89
CA SER A 270 13.08 -49.17 8.00
C SER A 270 13.43 -50.42 7.22
#